data_AF-A0A447CRP7-F1
#
_entry.id   AF-A0A447CRP7-F1
#
_cell.length_a   1.000
_cell.length_b   1.000
_cell.length_c   1.000
_cell.angle_alpha   90.00
_cell.angle_beta   90.00
_cell.angle_gamma   90.00
#
_symmetry.space_group_name_H-M   'P 1'
#
loop_
_entity.id
_entity.type
_entity.pdbx_description
1 polymer ?
#
loop_
_entity_poly.entity_id
_entity_poly.type
_entity_poly.pdbx_seq_one_letter_code
_entity_poly.pdbx_strand_id
1 'polypeptide(L)'
;MAFGFVSIPLDEARAGLDLDAHFADRTTLDDIVVAAPRPSLLVVRYSGNHAVSAGDLDMDGLVTASVAGVVVDGDLELFGAILNRRAEAQPAFLWVRGSLHCRALVLRRMDVVVDRNLTAGLVVANGEDCHLAIGGDVHADRMIVDDGAVASVGGRVAAKGWNGSAAARVALRRSRWADEVRPELRKAFLGPDGALACTGGSLELVQALLDGRDILRPEP
;
A
#
# COMPACT_ATOMS: atom_id res chain seq x y z
N MET A 1 -3.46 -11.08 20.79
CA MET A 1 -2.77 -9.95 21.47
C MET A 1 -1.37 -9.87 20.89
N ALA A 2 -1.09 -8.86 20.06
CA ALA A 2 0.22 -8.67 19.45
C ALA A 2 1.18 -8.07 20.49
N PHE A 3 2.27 -8.78 20.79
CA PHE A 3 3.37 -8.24 21.59
C PHE A 3 4.20 -7.30 20.70
N GLY A 4 4.53 -6.10 21.21
CA GLY A 4 5.68 -5.32 20.72
C GLY A 4 5.41 -3.87 20.30
N PHE A 5 4.17 -3.49 19.97
CA PHE A 5 3.89 -2.12 19.51
C PHE A 5 3.57 -1.18 20.68
N VAL A 6 4.36 -0.11 20.80
CA VAL A 6 4.05 1.04 21.65
C VAL A 6 3.36 2.14 20.84
N SER A 7 2.57 2.97 21.50
CA SER A 7 2.03 4.19 20.89
C SER A 7 2.91 5.37 21.24
N ILE A 8 3.37 6.09 20.24
CA ILE A 8 4.14 7.32 20.39
C ILE A 8 3.32 8.46 19.78
N PRO A 9 3.17 9.63 20.44
CA PRO A 9 2.57 10.81 19.82
C PRO A 9 3.20 11.12 18.45
N LEU A 10 2.40 11.53 17.47
CA LEU A 10 2.89 11.73 16.10
C LEU A 10 3.99 12.81 16.02
N ASP A 11 3.90 13.88 16.80
CA ASP A 11 4.90 14.94 16.88
C ASP A 11 6.23 14.43 17.45
N GLU A 12 6.17 13.63 18.51
CA GLU A 12 7.35 12.95 19.07
C GLU A 12 7.95 11.96 18.08
N ALA A 13 7.12 11.18 17.38
CA ALA A 13 7.58 10.22 16.38
C ALA A 13 8.20 10.91 15.16
N ARG A 14 7.60 12.01 14.69
CA ARG A 14 8.11 12.81 13.56
C ARG A 14 9.53 13.31 13.84
N ALA A 15 9.76 13.84 15.05
CA ALA A 15 11.09 14.31 15.46
C ALA A 15 12.06 13.17 15.82
N GLY A 16 11.60 12.17 16.58
CA GLY A 16 12.44 11.12 17.13
C GLY A 16 12.83 10.02 16.14
N LEU A 17 12.01 9.79 15.10
CA LEU A 17 12.25 8.78 14.06
C LEU A 17 12.64 9.40 12.71
N ASP A 18 12.70 10.73 12.63
CA ASP A 18 13.01 11.51 11.41
C ASP A 18 12.08 11.18 10.22
N LEU A 19 10.78 11.05 10.49
CA LEU A 19 9.82 10.56 9.48
C LEU A 19 9.81 11.43 8.20
N ASP A 20 10.04 12.74 8.32
CA ASP A 20 10.06 13.69 7.20
C ASP A 20 11.19 13.46 6.19
N ALA A 21 12.21 12.69 6.55
CA ALA A 21 13.33 12.35 5.67
C ALA A 21 13.04 11.12 4.79
N HIS A 22 12.05 10.30 5.16
CA HIS A 22 11.87 8.97 4.58
C HIS A 22 10.64 8.85 3.67
N PHE A 23 9.65 9.72 3.81
CA PHE A 23 8.52 9.80 2.88
C PHE A 23 8.86 10.69 1.69
N ALA A 24 8.58 10.20 0.48
CA ALA A 24 9.03 10.78 -0.78
C ALA A 24 8.41 12.16 -1.05
N ASP A 25 7.21 12.39 -0.54
CA ASP A 25 6.56 13.69 -0.50
C ASP A 25 6.18 13.99 0.95
N ARG A 26 6.66 15.12 1.48
CA ARG A 26 6.42 15.51 2.89
C ARG A 26 4.95 15.84 3.16
N THR A 27 4.12 15.83 2.12
CA THR A 27 2.69 16.09 2.16
C THR A 27 1.93 15.05 2.96
N THR A 28 2.27 13.75 2.90
CA THR A 28 1.45 12.72 3.56
C THR A 28 1.30 12.93 5.07
N LEU A 29 2.39 13.25 5.79
CA LEU A 29 2.32 13.51 7.23
C LEU A 29 1.52 14.78 7.54
N ASP A 30 1.67 15.81 6.72
CA ASP A 30 0.94 17.07 6.88
C ASP A 30 -0.55 16.90 6.53
N ASP A 31 -0.87 16.10 5.52
CA ASP A 31 -2.23 15.75 5.09
C ASP A 31 -2.93 14.90 6.16
N ILE A 32 -2.21 14.00 6.84
CA ILE A 32 -2.73 13.26 8.00
C ILE A 32 -3.14 14.23 9.11
N VAL A 33 -2.28 15.21 9.41
CA VAL A 33 -2.54 16.22 10.45
C VAL A 33 -3.73 17.09 10.06
N VAL A 34 -3.82 17.53 8.80
CA VAL A 34 -4.93 18.35 8.30
C VAL A 34 -6.25 17.59 8.26
N ALA A 35 -6.23 16.31 7.88
CA ALA A 35 -7.42 15.47 7.80
C ALA A 35 -7.95 15.06 9.19
N ALA A 36 -7.10 15.06 10.21
CA ALA A 36 -7.47 14.61 11.55
C ALA A 36 -8.32 15.65 12.30
N PRO A 37 -9.51 15.27 12.83
CA PRO A 37 -10.33 16.19 13.61
C PRO A 37 -9.71 16.57 14.95
N ARG A 38 -8.76 15.76 15.45
CA ARG A 38 -8.01 15.99 16.69
C ARG A 38 -6.53 15.65 16.47
N PRO A 39 -5.75 16.52 15.80
CA PRO A 39 -4.38 16.20 15.42
C PRO A 39 -3.46 15.89 16.60
N SER A 40 -3.71 16.52 17.76
CA SER A 40 -2.96 16.29 19.00
C SER A 40 -3.15 14.90 19.62
N LEU A 41 -4.10 14.09 19.12
CA LEU A 41 -4.33 12.73 19.60
C LEU A 41 -3.76 11.67 18.65
N LEU A 42 -3.16 12.09 17.53
CA LEU A 42 -2.56 11.15 16.58
C LEU A 42 -1.35 10.45 17.20
N VAL A 43 -1.31 9.13 17.02
CA VAL A 43 -0.18 8.31 17.46
C VAL A 43 0.37 7.47 16.31
N VAL A 44 1.63 7.09 16.44
CA VAL A 44 2.31 6.10 15.62
C VAL A 44 2.42 4.80 16.42
N ARG A 45 2.07 3.68 15.80
CA ARG A 45 2.35 2.35 16.37
C ARG A 45 3.79 1.98 16.02
N TYR A 46 4.65 1.94 17.02
CA TYR A 46 6.08 1.72 16.84
C TYR A 46 6.52 0.38 17.44
N SER A 47 7.31 -0.38 16.69
CA SER A 47 8.07 -1.53 17.17
C SER A 47 9.56 -1.28 16.96
N GLY A 48 10.33 -1.23 18.04
CA GLY A 48 11.78 -1.04 17.99
C GLY A 48 12.58 -2.26 17.55
N ASN A 49 11.91 -3.37 17.23
CA ASN A 49 12.50 -4.62 16.78
C ASN A 49 11.63 -5.26 15.68
N HIS A 50 12.06 -6.43 15.21
CA HIS A 50 11.27 -7.33 14.37
C HIS A 50 9.87 -7.56 14.96
N ALA A 51 8.84 -7.45 14.14
CA ALA A 51 7.45 -7.58 14.52
C ALA A 51 6.78 -8.72 13.76
N VAL A 52 6.04 -9.55 14.48
CA VAL A 52 5.24 -10.64 13.90
C VAL A 52 3.79 -10.46 14.33
N SER A 53 2.88 -10.44 13.37
CA SER A 53 1.45 -10.28 13.63
C SER A 53 0.63 -11.22 12.76
N ALA A 54 -0.50 -11.67 13.30
CA ALA A 54 -1.48 -12.48 12.58
C ALA A 54 -2.74 -11.66 12.31
N GLY A 55 -3.38 -11.91 11.17
CA GLY A 55 -4.56 -11.18 10.73
C GLY A 55 -4.22 -10.00 9.81
N ASP A 56 -5.26 -9.41 9.25
CA ASP A 56 -5.13 -8.27 8.34
C ASP A 56 -4.89 -6.97 9.13
N LEU A 57 -4.03 -6.11 8.58
CA LEU A 57 -3.80 -4.74 9.05
C LEU A 57 -4.69 -3.80 8.22
N ASP A 58 -5.85 -3.46 8.76
CA ASP A 58 -6.79 -2.52 8.15
C ASP A 58 -6.39 -1.07 8.43
N MET A 59 -5.63 -0.48 7.51
CA MET A 59 -5.15 0.90 7.61
C MET A 59 -6.29 1.90 7.45
N ASP A 60 -7.35 1.56 6.71
CA ASP A 60 -8.55 2.41 6.59
C ASP A 60 -9.21 2.64 7.96
N GLY A 61 -9.20 1.62 8.82
CA GLY A 61 -9.75 1.68 10.18
C GLY A 61 -8.84 2.31 11.22
N LEU A 62 -7.52 2.17 11.07
CA LEU A 62 -6.54 2.66 12.04
C LEU A 62 -6.57 4.18 12.23
N VAL A 63 -6.76 4.93 11.14
CA VAL A 63 -6.81 6.40 11.24
C VAL A 63 -8.04 6.86 12.02
N THR A 64 -9.17 6.16 11.88
CA THR A 64 -10.37 6.42 12.71
C THR A 64 -10.10 6.21 14.20
N ALA A 65 -9.15 5.33 14.54
CA ALA A 65 -8.67 5.10 15.91
C ALA A 65 -7.53 6.05 16.34
N SER A 66 -7.33 7.15 15.62
CA SER A 66 -6.25 8.13 15.83
C SER A 66 -4.84 7.54 15.69
N VAL A 67 -4.68 6.49 14.89
CA VAL A 67 -3.37 5.94 14.53
C VAL A 67 -3.00 6.46 13.14
N ALA A 68 -1.99 7.32 13.07
CA ALA A 68 -1.50 7.92 11.83
C ALA A 68 -0.73 6.93 10.95
N GLY A 69 -0.04 5.99 11.58
CA GLY A 69 0.78 5.02 10.86
C GLY A 69 1.48 4.02 11.76
N VAL A 70 2.27 3.16 11.12
CA VAL A 70 3.03 2.09 11.78
C VAL A 70 4.50 2.20 11.39
N VAL A 71 5.40 2.05 12.36
CA VAL A 71 6.86 1.98 12.14
C VAL A 71 7.42 0.72 12.77
N VAL A 72 8.27 0.00 12.03
CA VAL A 72 8.96 -1.20 12.48
C VAL A 72 10.46 -1.06 12.17
N ASP A 73 11.30 -1.04 13.20
CA ASP A 73 12.77 -0.91 13.06
C ASP A 73 13.48 -2.19 12.60
N GLY A 74 12.75 -3.31 12.52
CA GLY A 74 13.23 -4.59 11.96
C GLY A 74 12.34 -5.10 10.84
N ASP A 75 12.32 -6.42 10.65
CA ASP A 75 11.40 -7.04 9.68
C ASP A 75 9.96 -7.07 10.22
N LEU A 76 8.99 -6.95 9.31
CA LEU A 76 7.57 -7.12 9.61
C LEU A 76 7.05 -8.38 8.90
N GLU A 77 6.69 -9.38 9.69
CA GLU A 77 5.99 -10.57 9.23
C GLU A 77 4.50 -10.47 9.59
N LEU A 78 3.66 -10.27 8.59
CA LEU A 78 2.21 -10.23 8.73
C LEU A 78 1.58 -11.45 8.07
N PHE A 79 1.00 -12.35 8.87
CA PHE A 79 0.19 -13.46 8.36
C PHE A 79 -1.22 -12.99 7.98
N GLY A 80 -1.28 -12.06 7.03
CA GLY A 80 -2.47 -11.34 6.60
C GLY A 80 -2.14 -10.27 5.57
N ALA A 81 -3.12 -9.47 5.19
CA ALA A 81 -2.98 -8.38 4.24
C ALA A 81 -2.86 -7.03 4.93
N ILE A 82 -2.13 -6.10 4.31
CA ILE A 82 -2.14 -4.68 4.66
C ILE A 82 -3.07 -3.98 3.68
N LEU A 83 -4.10 -3.34 4.20
CA LEU A 83 -5.23 -2.85 3.40
C LEU A 83 -5.45 -1.35 3.62
N ASN A 84 -5.27 -0.57 2.56
CA ASN A 84 -5.78 0.79 2.41
C ASN A 84 -6.54 0.87 1.08
N ARG A 85 -7.87 0.68 1.13
CA ARG A 85 -8.70 0.38 -0.05
C ARG A 85 -9.64 1.52 -0.43
N ARG A 86 -9.92 2.43 0.51
CA ARG A 86 -10.89 3.50 0.33
C ARG A 86 -10.24 4.74 -0.27
N ALA A 87 -10.89 5.32 -1.29
CA ALA A 87 -10.44 6.58 -1.91
C ALA A 87 -10.59 7.74 -0.93
N GLU A 88 -11.62 7.64 -0.11
CA GLU A 88 -12.06 8.64 0.84
C GLU A 88 -11.43 8.43 2.23
N ALA A 89 -10.61 7.39 2.41
CA ALA A 89 -9.88 7.21 3.65
C ALA A 89 -8.94 8.38 3.89
N GLN A 90 -8.72 8.67 5.17
CA GLN A 90 -7.65 9.56 5.58
C GLN A 90 -6.30 8.92 5.19
N PRO A 91 -5.31 9.74 4.82
CA PRO A 91 -3.98 9.23 4.52
C PRO A 91 -3.41 8.46 5.72
N ALA A 92 -2.53 7.51 5.45
CA ALA A 92 -1.83 6.74 6.47
C ALA A 92 -0.42 6.42 5.98
N PHE A 93 0.43 5.92 6.87
CA PHE A 93 1.74 5.43 6.46
C PHE A 93 2.17 4.13 7.14
N LEU A 94 3.06 3.41 6.48
CA LEU A 94 3.81 2.28 7.02
C LEU A 94 5.27 2.43 6.65
N TRP A 95 6.15 2.34 7.63
CA TRP A 95 7.58 2.26 7.42
C TRP A 95 8.17 1.00 8.07
N VAL A 96 8.82 0.17 7.26
CA VAL A 96 9.52 -1.04 7.70
C VAL A 96 10.99 -0.87 7.35
N ARG A 97 11.86 -0.71 8.35
CA ARG A 97 13.31 -0.58 8.14
C ARG A 97 14.00 -1.89 7.77
N GLY A 98 13.31 -3.01 7.99
CA GLY A 98 13.70 -4.33 7.53
C GLY A 98 13.02 -4.72 6.22
N SER A 99 12.74 -6.02 6.09
CA SER A 99 11.94 -6.63 5.04
C SER A 99 10.49 -6.76 5.47
N LEU A 100 9.58 -6.68 4.52
CA LEU A 100 8.14 -6.89 4.72
C LEU A 100 7.71 -8.22 4.11
N HIS A 101 7.10 -9.08 4.91
CA HIS A 101 6.44 -10.30 4.44
C HIS A 101 4.94 -10.22 4.77
N CYS A 102 4.08 -10.27 3.76
CA CYS A 102 2.63 -10.28 3.96
C CYS A 102 1.90 -11.12 2.91
N ARG A 103 0.60 -11.38 3.11
CA ARG A 103 -0.24 -12.05 2.10
C ARG A 103 -0.53 -11.11 0.92
N ALA A 104 -0.90 -9.87 1.23
CA ALA A 104 -1.18 -8.85 0.24
C ALA A 104 -0.88 -7.46 0.77
N LEU A 105 -0.50 -6.55 -0.12
CA LEU A 105 -0.29 -5.13 0.14
C LEU A 105 -1.14 -4.34 -0.85
N VAL A 106 -2.14 -3.61 -0.34
CA VAL A 106 -3.06 -2.81 -1.15
C VAL A 106 -3.05 -1.38 -0.66
N LEU A 107 -2.69 -0.46 -1.56
CA LEU A 107 -2.42 0.94 -1.26
C LEU A 107 -3.19 1.84 -2.23
N ARG A 108 -3.79 2.91 -1.67
CA ARG A 108 -4.44 3.97 -2.47
C ARG A 108 -4.09 5.38 -2.05
N ARG A 109 -4.21 5.70 -0.77
CA ARG A 109 -3.86 6.99 -0.17
C ARG A 109 -2.96 6.72 1.03
N MET A 110 -1.88 6.01 0.77
CA MET A 110 -0.99 5.53 1.81
C MET A 110 0.44 5.50 1.31
N ASP A 111 1.32 5.92 2.20
CA ASP A 111 2.75 5.84 1.97
C ASP A 111 3.32 4.58 2.61
N VAL A 112 4.02 3.80 1.80
CA VAL A 112 4.73 2.62 2.24
C VAL A 112 6.19 2.73 1.88
N VAL A 113 7.03 2.63 2.90
CA VAL A 113 8.49 2.55 2.75
C VAL A 113 8.94 1.23 3.35
N VAL A 114 9.65 0.43 2.56
CA VAL A 114 10.33 -0.79 3.00
C VAL A 114 11.80 -0.67 2.60
N ASP A 115 12.69 -0.55 3.57
CA ASP A 115 14.10 -0.25 3.29
C ASP A 115 14.83 -1.44 2.63
N ARG A 116 14.33 -2.66 2.85
CA ARG A 116 14.87 -3.90 2.26
C ARG A 116 13.88 -4.55 1.30
N ASN A 117 13.59 -5.83 1.48
CA ASN A 117 12.86 -6.65 0.51
C ASN A 117 11.36 -6.71 0.85
N LEU A 118 10.52 -6.82 -0.18
CA LEU A 118 9.10 -7.10 -0.04
C LEU A 118 8.79 -8.49 -0.58
N THR A 119 8.13 -9.31 0.24
CA THR A 119 7.55 -10.59 -0.20
C THR A 119 6.05 -10.57 0.05
N ALA A 120 5.25 -10.72 -1.01
CA ALA A 120 3.80 -10.76 -0.90
C ALA A 120 3.12 -11.58 -1.99
N GLY A 121 1.96 -12.18 -1.75
CA GLY A 121 1.20 -12.79 -2.84
C GLY A 121 0.70 -11.75 -3.85
N LEU A 122 0.20 -10.61 -3.35
CA LEU A 122 -0.35 -9.54 -4.18
C LEU A 122 0.17 -8.17 -3.71
N VAL A 123 0.62 -7.33 -4.64
CA VAL A 123 0.94 -5.93 -4.41
C VAL A 123 0.09 -5.08 -5.37
N VAL A 124 -0.71 -4.16 -4.84
CA VAL A 124 -1.48 -3.20 -5.63
C VAL A 124 -1.23 -1.80 -5.08
N ALA A 125 -0.64 -0.93 -5.89
CA ALA A 125 -0.55 0.51 -5.65
C ALA A 125 -1.38 1.22 -6.71
N ASN A 126 -2.45 1.91 -6.30
CA ASN A 126 -3.43 2.49 -7.22
C ASN A 126 -3.94 3.83 -6.66
N GLY A 127 -3.66 4.93 -7.34
CA GLY A 127 -4.12 6.26 -6.95
C GLY A 127 -2.98 7.26 -6.88
N GLU A 128 -3.25 8.52 -7.22
CA GLU A 128 -2.24 9.58 -7.33
C GLU A 128 -1.59 9.93 -5.98
N ASP A 129 -2.33 9.77 -4.87
CA ASP A 129 -1.84 10.00 -3.50
C ASP A 129 -1.19 8.73 -2.89
N CYS A 130 -0.77 7.77 -3.71
CA CYS A 130 -0.14 6.54 -3.27
C CYS A 130 1.37 6.59 -3.50
N HIS A 131 2.16 6.43 -2.44
CA HIS A 131 3.61 6.32 -2.53
C HIS A 131 4.10 4.95 -2.05
N LEU A 132 4.84 4.23 -2.91
CA LEU A 132 5.46 2.95 -2.58
C LEU A 132 6.97 3.01 -2.85
N ALA A 133 7.79 2.90 -1.83
CA ALA A 133 9.24 2.83 -1.96
C ALA A 133 9.78 1.52 -1.36
N ILE A 134 10.40 0.69 -2.21
CA ILE A 134 11.07 -0.54 -1.79
C ILE A 134 12.55 -0.41 -2.11
N GLY A 135 13.41 -0.47 -1.09
CA GLY A 135 14.85 -0.32 -1.26
C GLY A 135 15.53 -1.53 -1.93
N GLY A 136 15.01 -2.73 -1.67
CA GLY A 136 15.54 -4.00 -2.16
C GLY A 136 14.69 -4.68 -3.23
N ASP A 137 14.68 -6.01 -3.20
CA ASP A 137 13.97 -6.85 -4.16
C ASP A 137 12.49 -7.00 -3.80
N VAL A 138 11.64 -7.15 -4.82
CA VAL A 138 10.23 -7.51 -4.68
C VAL A 138 10.02 -8.92 -5.19
N HIS A 139 9.53 -9.81 -4.33
CA HIS A 139 9.06 -11.15 -4.70
C HIS A 139 7.55 -11.20 -4.50
N ALA A 140 6.79 -11.28 -5.59
CA ALA A 140 5.35 -11.40 -5.50
C ALA A 140 4.75 -12.26 -6.60
N ASP A 141 3.60 -12.89 -6.35
CA ASP A 141 2.90 -13.57 -7.45
C ASP A 141 2.39 -12.54 -8.45
N ARG A 142 1.93 -11.38 -7.96
CA ARG A 142 1.46 -10.27 -8.78
C ARG A 142 1.76 -8.90 -8.17
N MET A 143 2.22 -7.98 -9.00
CA MET A 143 2.40 -6.56 -8.68
C MET A 143 1.69 -5.70 -9.72
N ILE A 144 0.85 -4.77 -9.27
CA ILE A 144 0.11 -3.83 -10.10
C ILE A 144 0.40 -2.43 -9.57
N VAL A 145 0.89 -1.56 -10.44
CA VAL A 145 1.07 -0.13 -10.14
C VAL A 145 0.34 0.67 -11.20
N ASP A 146 -0.71 1.40 -10.84
CA ASP A 146 -1.56 2.08 -11.80
C ASP A 146 -2.16 3.36 -11.23
N ASP A 147 -2.97 4.05 -12.04
CA ASP A 147 -3.79 5.21 -11.63
C ASP A 147 -2.96 6.32 -10.96
N GLY A 148 -1.80 6.62 -11.55
CA GLY A 148 -0.92 7.71 -11.11
C GLY A 148 -0.07 7.41 -9.88
N ALA A 149 -0.16 6.21 -9.28
CA ALA A 149 0.63 5.85 -8.10
C ALA A 149 2.14 6.04 -8.32
N VAL A 150 2.81 6.63 -7.33
CA VAL A 150 4.25 6.86 -7.34
C VAL A 150 4.92 5.65 -6.69
N ALA A 151 5.60 4.83 -7.49
CA ALA A 151 6.30 3.65 -6.96
C ALA A 151 7.76 3.61 -7.39
N SER A 152 8.65 3.17 -6.50
CA SER A 152 10.05 2.88 -6.82
C SER A 152 10.50 1.57 -6.18
N VAL A 153 11.25 0.78 -6.94
CA VAL A 153 11.90 -0.44 -6.47
C VAL A 153 13.39 -0.34 -6.80
N GLY A 154 14.25 -0.41 -5.78
CA GLY A 154 15.70 -0.32 -5.92
C GLY A 154 16.36 -1.60 -6.45
N GLY A 155 15.75 -2.76 -6.16
CA GLY A 155 16.24 -4.08 -6.57
C GLY A 155 15.49 -4.69 -7.75
N ARG A 156 15.54 -6.03 -7.83
CA ARG A 156 14.85 -6.83 -8.84
C ARG A 156 13.37 -7.00 -8.48
N VAL A 157 12.52 -6.89 -9.50
CA VAL A 157 11.10 -7.26 -9.39
C VAL A 157 10.92 -8.67 -9.96
N ALA A 158 10.67 -9.64 -9.08
CA ALA A 158 10.26 -11.00 -9.41
C ALA A 158 8.75 -11.13 -9.17
N ALA A 159 7.97 -10.51 -10.06
CA ALA A 159 6.52 -10.55 -10.02
C ALA A 159 5.91 -10.50 -11.41
N LYS A 160 4.73 -11.11 -11.56
CA LYS A 160 3.87 -10.89 -12.72
C LYS A 160 3.14 -9.56 -12.58
N GLY A 161 2.67 -9.00 -13.69
CA GLY A 161 1.76 -7.87 -13.68
C GLY A 161 2.25 -6.65 -14.45
N TRP A 162 1.72 -5.49 -14.07
CA TRP A 162 1.73 -4.32 -14.95
C TRP A 162 2.00 -3.02 -14.21
N ASN A 163 2.59 -2.09 -14.95
CA ASN A 163 2.81 -0.72 -14.54
C ASN A 163 2.11 0.23 -15.53
N GLY A 164 0.93 0.72 -15.14
CA GLY A 164 0.16 1.73 -15.85
C GLY A 164 0.49 3.16 -15.43
N SER A 165 1.19 3.36 -14.31
CA SER A 165 1.55 4.68 -13.81
C SER A 165 2.84 5.24 -14.43
N ALA A 166 2.75 6.43 -15.04
CA ALA A 166 3.93 7.13 -15.57
C ALA A 166 4.92 7.56 -14.46
N ALA A 167 4.44 7.77 -13.23
CA ALA A 167 5.25 8.17 -12.09
C ALA A 167 6.04 7.00 -11.47
N ALA A 168 5.71 5.76 -11.83
CA ALA A 168 6.32 4.57 -11.27
C ALA A 168 7.60 4.13 -12.00
N ARG A 169 8.69 3.99 -11.22
CA ARG A 169 10.00 3.43 -11.60
C ARG A 169 10.09 1.98 -11.14
N VAL A 170 9.30 1.12 -11.79
CA VAL A 170 9.23 -0.32 -11.50
C VAL A 170 9.35 -1.10 -12.81
N ALA A 171 10.20 -2.12 -12.82
CA ALA A 171 10.50 -2.96 -13.99
C ALA A 171 9.40 -4.00 -14.25
N LEU A 172 8.18 -3.53 -14.56
CA LEU A 172 7.03 -4.34 -14.96
C LEU A 172 6.61 -3.99 -16.39
N ARG A 173 5.80 -4.87 -17.01
CA ARG A 173 5.21 -4.60 -18.33
C ARG A 173 4.36 -3.33 -18.28
N ARG A 174 4.54 -2.42 -19.23
CA ARG A 174 3.69 -1.23 -19.35
C ARG A 174 2.31 -1.62 -19.89
N SER A 175 1.29 -1.47 -19.06
CA SER A 175 -0.11 -1.63 -19.42
C SER A 175 -0.99 -1.10 -18.29
N ARG A 176 -2.21 -0.66 -18.61
CA ARG A 176 -3.21 -0.36 -17.58
C ARG A 176 -3.90 -1.65 -17.19
N TRP A 177 -4.06 -1.90 -15.91
CA TRP A 177 -4.68 -3.12 -15.41
C TRP A 177 -6.14 -3.31 -15.90
N ALA A 178 -6.85 -2.23 -16.19
CA ALA A 178 -8.20 -2.25 -16.80
C ALA A 178 -8.18 -2.90 -18.19
N ASP A 179 -7.12 -2.65 -18.97
CA ASP A 179 -6.96 -3.26 -20.30
C ASP A 179 -6.68 -4.77 -20.20
N GLU A 180 -6.11 -5.19 -19.07
CA GLU A 180 -5.72 -6.57 -18.76
C GLU A 180 -6.84 -7.38 -18.10
N VAL A 181 -7.99 -6.77 -17.80
CA VAL A 181 -9.21 -7.49 -17.41
C VAL A 181 -9.66 -8.41 -18.55
N ARG A 182 -10.00 -9.65 -18.21
CA ARG A 182 -10.50 -10.65 -19.17
C ARG A 182 -11.71 -10.13 -19.93
N PRO A 183 -11.77 -10.27 -21.27
CA PRO A 183 -12.86 -9.73 -22.09
C PRO A 183 -14.26 -10.07 -21.57
N GLU A 184 -14.47 -11.31 -21.15
CA GLU A 184 -15.73 -11.84 -20.65
C GLU A 184 -16.14 -11.25 -19.29
N LEU A 185 -15.19 -10.70 -18.52
CA LEU A 185 -15.43 -10.08 -17.22
C LEU A 185 -15.47 -8.54 -17.28
N ARG A 186 -15.12 -7.92 -18.42
CA ARG A 186 -15.03 -6.45 -18.55
C ARG A 186 -16.33 -5.76 -18.18
N LYS A 187 -17.49 -6.30 -18.59
CA LYS A 187 -18.80 -5.71 -18.27
C LYS A 187 -19.12 -5.66 -16.77
N ALA A 188 -18.44 -6.48 -15.96
CA ALA A 188 -18.61 -6.50 -14.52
C ALA A 188 -17.81 -5.39 -13.80
N PHE A 189 -16.78 -4.83 -14.45
CA PHE A 189 -15.84 -3.89 -13.82
C PHE A 189 -15.67 -2.57 -14.58
N LEU A 190 -15.98 -2.55 -15.87
CA LEU A 190 -15.72 -1.44 -16.79
C LEU A 190 -17.03 -0.96 -17.42
N GLY A 191 -17.12 0.36 -17.58
CA GLY A 191 -18.16 1.04 -18.33
C GLY A 191 -18.05 0.83 -19.84
N PRO A 192 -19.04 1.31 -20.61
CA PRO A 192 -19.08 1.17 -22.07
C PRO A 192 -17.88 1.79 -22.81
N ASP A 193 -17.25 2.80 -22.20
CA ASP A 193 -16.07 3.52 -22.67
C ASP A 193 -14.74 2.86 -22.23
N GLY A 194 -14.81 1.75 -21.48
CA GLY A 194 -13.64 1.08 -20.91
C GLY A 194 -13.07 1.77 -19.67
N ALA A 195 -13.72 2.83 -19.17
CA ALA A 195 -13.41 3.39 -17.86
C ALA A 195 -13.87 2.45 -16.74
N LEU A 196 -13.28 2.57 -15.55
CA LEU A 196 -13.76 1.82 -14.38
C LEU A 196 -15.20 2.23 -14.07
N ALA A 197 -16.11 1.26 -13.93
CA ALA A 197 -17.51 1.54 -13.71
C ALA A 197 -17.71 2.22 -12.34
N CYS A 198 -18.16 3.48 -12.36
CA CYS A 198 -18.33 4.31 -11.18
C CYS A 198 -19.56 3.88 -10.35
N THR A 199 -19.33 3.00 -9.37
CA THR A 199 -19.99 3.05 -8.05
C THR A 199 -19.02 2.67 -6.93
N GLY A 200 -18.07 1.74 -7.21
CA GLY A 200 -16.92 1.42 -6.35
C GLY A 200 -15.53 1.63 -7.01
N GLY A 201 -15.45 1.80 -8.33
CA GLY A 201 -14.19 2.04 -9.05
C GLY A 201 -13.19 0.87 -8.95
N SER A 202 -11.89 1.18 -8.91
CA SER A 202 -10.77 0.24 -8.75
C SER A 202 -10.95 -0.74 -7.57
N LEU A 203 -11.75 -0.39 -6.56
CA LEU A 203 -12.00 -1.19 -5.37
C LEU A 203 -12.54 -2.59 -5.68
N GLU A 204 -13.47 -2.74 -6.64
CA GLU A 204 -14.07 -4.05 -6.96
C GLU A 204 -13.07 -4.99 -7.63
N LEU A 205 -12.20 -4.44 -8.47
CA LEU A 205 -11.09 -5.17 -9.08
C LEU A 205 -10.09 -5.60 -8.00
N VAL A 206 -9.70 -4.69 -7.11
CA VAL A 206 -8.83 -4.98 -5.97
C VAL A 206 -9.44 -6.09 -5.10
N GLN A 207 -10.74 -5.99 -4.76
CA GLN A 207 -11.40 -6.98 -3.93
C GLN A 207 -11.45 -8.35 -4.61
N ALA A 208 -11.77 -8.40 -5.91
CA ALA A 208 -11.75 -9.65 -6.65
C ALA A 208 -10.36 -10.30 -6.67
N LEU A 209 -9.28 -9.52 -6.77
CA LEU A 209 -7.91 -10.02 -6.65
C LEU A 209 -7.58 -10.53 -5.24
N LEU A 210 -7.99 -9.81 -4.19
CA LEU A 210 -7.83 -10.23 -2.80
C LEU A 210 -8.55 -11.54 -2.49
N ASP A 211 -9.71 -11.77 -3.12
CA ASP A 211 -10.49 -12.99 -3.04
C ASP A 211 -9.90 -14.14 -3.89
N GLY A 212 -8.78 -13.91 -4.58
CA GLY A 212 -8.11 -14.89 -5.44
C GLY A 212 -8.83 -15.17 -6.75
N ARG A 213 -9.74 -14.29 -7.19
CA ARG A 213 -10.45 -14.47 -8.46
C ARG A 213 -9.52 -14.21 -9.64
N ASP A 214 -9.58 -15.10 -10.62
CA ASP A 214 -8.80 -15.01 -11.85
C ASP A 214 -9.46 -14.08 -12.87
N ILE A 215 -9.39 -12.77 -12.61
CA ILE A 215 -10.07 -11.74 -13.40
C ILE A 215 -9.20 -11.11 -14.50
N LEU A 216 -7.88 -11.32 -14.43
CA LEU A 216 -6.91 -10.74 -15.34
C LEU A 216 -6.48 -11.77 -16.38
N ARG A 217 -6.08 -11.31 -17.56
CA ARG A 217 -5.59 -12.16 -18.62
C ARG A 217 -4.34 -12.93 -18.14
N PRO A 218 -4.15 -14.18 -18.59
CA PRO A 218 -2.86 -14.84 -18.46
C PRO A 218 -1.79 -13.97 -19.11
N GLU A 219 -0.61 -13.89 -18.50
CA GLU A 219 0.53 -13.34 -19.21
C GLU A 219 0.84 -14.21 -20.44
N PRO A 220 1.24 -13.61 -21.57
CA PRO A 220 1.75 -14.35 -22.72
C PRO A 220 3.03 -15.12 -22.39
#